data_AF-A0A519GVB5-F1
#
_entry.id   AF-A0A519GVB5-F1
#
_cell.length_a   1.000
_cell.length_b   1.000
_cell.length_c   1.000
_cell.angle_alpha   90.00
_cell.angle_beta   90.00
_cell.angle_gamma   90.00
#
_symmetry.space_group_name_H-M   'P 1'
#
loop_
_entity.id
_entity.type
_entity.pdbx_description
1 polymer ?
#
loop_
_entity_poly.entity_id
_entity_poly.type
_entity_poly.pdbx_seq_one_letter_code
_entity_poly.pdbx_strand_id
1 'polypeptide(L)'
;MSFQIVPGDPRSTVIVHVPHASREIPDEVRAGLLLDDKALERELDAMTDAFTDVVAQLAADSAGVRPWVFVNGLSRLVVDPERFPDEREEMNAVGMGAAYIRTCEGFNLRHDPTGLVETYFDPYSRAFAELLDERMDTVASVTIIDLHSFPVEALPYELHGDGHRPEICLGTDQFHTPRALVDEARRALWPLGIEGDIAVDTPFSGCYVPLHAYRLDRMVQAIMVEVRRDLITLSPTERDDRGIGRVAHGLATLIDRASTLAPTFEHPHGESLARAVGVADPTMLSDAFRVRFGGDLAAPLEVVDRGDHLLLRYDGVTSPHPFPISVHEIENALELLDDPTLYTD
;
A
#
# COMPACT_ATOMS: atom_id res chain seq x y z
N MET A 1 12.50 -19.69 -1.07
CA MET A 1 12.81 -18.32 -1.56
C MET A 1 12.27 -17.35 -0.52
N SER A 2 12.93 -16.23 -0.27
CA SER A 2 12.50 -15.31 0.81
C SER A 2 11.22 -14.54 0.48
N PHE A 3 10.87 -14.38 -0.80
CA PHE A 3 9.66 -13.72 -1.25
C PHE A 3 9.26 -14.24 -2.64
N GLN A 4 8.05 -13.87 -3.08
CA GLN A 4 7.51 -14.16 -4.40
C GLN A 4 6.87 -12.89 -4.99
N ILE A 5 7.15 -12.63 -6.27
CA ILE A 5 6.47 -11.59 -7.07
C ILE A 5 5.56 -12.31 -8.06
N VAL A 6 4.25 -12.08 -7.95
CA VAL A 6 3.26 -12.57 -8.92
C VAL A 6 3.00 -11.45 -9.93
N PRO A 7 3.31 -11.66 -11.22
CA PRO A 7 3.09 -10.63 -12.24
C PRO A 7 1.61 -10.25 -12.38
N GLY A 8 1.38 -8.94 -12.47
CA GLY A 8 0.09 -8.34 -12.82
C GLY A 8 -0.03 -8.01 -14.32
N ASP A 9 -1.13 -7.37 -14.71
CA ASP A 9 -1.23 -6.73 -16.03
C ASP A 9 -0.19 -5.60 -16.13
N PRO A 10 0.51 -5.42 -17.27
CA PRO A 10 1.47 -4.33 -17.44
C PRO A 10 0.91 -2.93 -17.21
N ARG A 11 -0.40 -2.74 -17.37
CA ARG A 11 -1.10 -1.46 -17.16
C ARG A 11 -1.55 -1.26 -15.72
N SER A 12 -1.39 -2.27 -14.85
CA SER A 12 -1.86 -2.16 -13.48
C SER A 12 -1.05 -1.13 -12.71
N THR A 13 -1.77 -0.25 -12.02
CA THR A 13 -1.20 0.75 -11.10
C THR A 13 -1.22 0.27 -9.65
N VAL A 14 -1.59 -0.99 -9.39
CA VAL A 14 -1.76 -1.50 -8.02
C VAL A 14 -0.76 -2.61 -7.72
N ILE A 15 -0.11 -2.49 -6.57
CA ILE A 15 0.68 -3.56 -5.95
C ILE A 15 -0.03 -3.97 -4.66
N VAL A 16 -0.40 -5.25 -4.55
CA VAL A 16 -0.86 -5.83 -3.28
C VAL A 16 0.34 -6.41 -2.55
N HIS A 17 0.61 -5.90 -1.36
CA HIS A 17 1.69 -6.34 -0.48
C HIS A 17 1.15 -7.31 0.57
N VAL A 18 1.79 -8.47 0.72
CA VAL A 18 1.42 -9.52 1.69
C VAL A 18 2.65 -9.92 2.50
N PRO A 19 2.94 -9.22 3.61
CA PRO A 19 4.21 -9.34 4.31
C PRO A 19 4.26 -10.47 5.37
N HIS A 20 3.11 -10.95 5.87
CA HIS A 20 3.08 -11.76 7.10
C HIS A 20 2.30 -13.08 6.99
N ALA A 21 1.95 -13.53 5.80
CA ALA A 21 1.18 -14.78 5.59
C ALA A 21 1.98 -16.06 5.86
N SER A 22 3.30 -16.03 5.74
CA SER A 22 4.14 -17.22 5.82
C SER A 22 4.46 -17.63 7.26
N ARG A 23 4.62 -18.94 7.45
CA ARG A 23 5.12 -19.57 8.70
C ARG A 23 6.55 -20.10 8.55
N GLU A 24 7.14 -19.99 7.37
CA GLU A 24 8.44 -20.61 7.06
C GLU A 24 9.57 -19.95 7.85
N ILE A 25 10.39 -20.76 8.51
CA ILE A 25 11.58 -20.33 9.24
C ILE A 25 12.74 -21.20 8.77
N PRO A 26 13.80 -20.63 8.15
CA PRO A 26 14.98 -21.39 7.74
C PRO A 26 15.64 -22.10 8.93
N ASP A 27 16.20 -23.29 8.71
CA ASP A 27 16.82 -24.12 9.75
C ASP A 27 17.89 -23.36 10.56
N GLU A 28 18.68 -22.53 9.88
CA GLU A 28 19.70 -21.69 10.51
C GLU A 28 19.11 -20.65 11.48
N VAL A 29 17.94 -20.09 11.16
CA VAL A 29 17.22 -19.15 12.03
C VAL A 29 16.51 -19.92 13.15
N ARG A 30 15.90 -21.07 12.83
CA ARG A 30 15.24 -21.95 13.80
C ARG A 30 16.18 -22.36 14.93
N ALA A 31 17.44 -22.64 14.60
CA ALA A 31 18.48 -23.01 15.57
C ALA A 31 18.81 -21.89 16.59
N GLY A 32 18.54 -20.63 16.23
CA GLY A 32 18.71 -19.47 17.12
C GLY A 32 17.50 -19.13 17.98
N LEU A 33 16.35 -19.79 17.76
CA LEU A 33 15.13 -19.57 18.53
C LEU A 33 15.14 -20.35 19.85
N LEU A 34 14.78 -19.67 20.94
CA LEU A 34 14.74 -20.24 22.29
C LEU A 34 13.47 -21.05 22.58
N LEU A 35 12.47 -20.96 21.70
CA LEU A 35 11.19 -21.66 21.84
C LEU A 35 11.35 -23.14 21.49
N ASP A 36 10.76 -24.00 22.31
CA ASP A 36 10.48 -25.38 21.90
C ASP A 36 9.44 -25.40 20.77
N ASP A 37 9.27 -26.55 20.10
CA ASP A 37 8.40 -26.63 18.92
C ASP A 37 6.95 -26.24 19.26
N LYS A 38 6.46 -26.59 20.45
CA LYS A 38 5.09 -26.28 20.85
C LYS A 38 4.90 -24.79 21.13
N ALA A 39 5.89 -24.14 21.75
CA ALA A 39 5.88 -22.71 21.99
C ALA A 39 6.04 -21.93 20.68
N LEU A 40 6.86 -22.43 19.74
CA LEU A 40 7.00 -21.84 18.42
C LEU A 40 5.71 -21.90 17.61
N GLU A 41 5.00 -23.04 17.61
CA GLU A 41 3.71 -23.14 16.92
C GLU A 41 2.68 -22.15 17.47
N ARG A 42 2.64 -21.93 18.79
CA ARG A 42 1.76 -20.92 19.40
C ARG A 42 2.13 -19.50 19.01
N GLU A 43 3.42 -19.20 18.96
CA GLU A 43 3.90 -17.89 18.53
C GLU A 43 3.56 -17.64 17.05
N LEU A 44 3.73 -18.65 16.20
CA LEU A 44 3.32 -18.59 14.80
C LEU A 44 1.80 -18.43 14.66
N ASP A 45 1.01 -19.14 15.48
CA ASP A 45 -0.45 -18.98 15.51
C ASP A 45 -0.87 -17.57 15.91
N ALA A 46 -0.12 -16.91 16.80
CA ALA A 46 -0.38 -15.53 17.18
C ALA A 46 0.04 -14.54 16.07
N MET A 47 1.24 -14.71 15.52
CA MET A 47 1.92 -13.70 14.70
C MET A 47 1.72 -13.82 13.20
N THR A 48 1.19 -14.93 12.68
CA THR A 48 0.96 -15.11 11.24
C THR A 48 -0.39 -14.54 10.82
N ASP A 49 -0.36 -13.76 9.74
CA ASP A 49 -1.54 -13.20 9.10
C ASP A 49 -2.13 -14.22 8.14
N ALA A 50 -2.63 -15.32 8.71
CA ALA A 50 -2.95 -16.54 7.98
C ALA A 50 -3.95 -16.30 6.84
N PHE A 51 -3.63 -16.84 5.66
CA PHE A 51 -4.46 -16.82 4.45
C PHE A 51 -4.65 -15.44 3.80
N THR A 52 -3.93 -14.39 4.22
CA THR A 52 -3.91 -13.10 3.51
C THR A 52 -3.33 -13.24 2.09
N ASP A 53 -2.39 -14.16 1.88
CA ASP A 53 -1.89 -14.55 0.55
C ASP A 53 -2.99 -15.15 -0.34
N VAL A 54 -3.86 -15.98 0.23
CA VAL A 54 -5.02 -16.56 -0.48
C VAL A 54 -6.04 -15.47 -0.82
N VAL A 55 -6.32 -14.55 0.11
CA VAL A 55 -7.19 -13.39 -0.13
C VAL A 55 -6.64 -12.53 -1.27
N ALA A 56 -5.35 -12.19 -1.23
CA ALA A 56 -4.69 -11.39 -2.26
C ALA A 56 -4.75 -12.06 -3.63
N GLN A 57 -4.48 -13.36 -3.71
CA GLN A 57 -4.54 -14.11 -4.96
C GLN A 57 -5.95 -14.13 -5.56
N LEU A 58 -6.98 -14.42 -4.73
CA LEU A 58 -8.37 -14.43 -5.18
C LEU A 58 -8.86 -13.05 -5.61
N ALA A 59 -8.43 -12.00 -4.91
CA ALA A 59 -8.74 -10.62 -5.26
C ALA A 59 -8.09 -10.24 -6.60
N ALA A 60 -6.81 -10.58 -6.77
CA ALA A 60 -6.07 -10.34 -8.01
C ALA A 60 -6.67 -11.06 -9.21
N ASP A 61 -7.17 -12.30 -9.03
CA ASP A 61 -7.85 -13.07 -10.06
C ASP A 61 -9.24 -12.50 -10.41
N SER A 62 -9.84 -11.73 -9.51
CA SER A 62 -11.19 -11.16 -9.67
C SER A 62 -11.20 -9.69 -10.12
N ALA A 63 -10.08 -8.98 -10.00
CA ALA A 63 -9.93 -7.59 -10.41
C ALA A 63 -10.04 -7.42 -11.94
N GLY A 64 -10.61 -6.31 -12.39
CA GLY A 64 -10.74 -5.98 -13.82
C GLY A 64 -9.39 -5.76 -14.50
N VAL A 65 -8.43 -5.14 -13.80
CA VAL A 65 -7.01 -5.08 -14.19
C VAL A 65 -6.20 -5.78 -13.10
N ARG A 66 -5.60 -6.92 -13.45
CA ARG A 66 -4.87 -7.76 -12.50
C ARG A 66 -3.72 -6.97 -11.83
N PRO A 67 -3.69 -6.85 -10.49
CA PRO A 67 -2.60 -6.19 -9.78
C PRO A 67 -1.33 -7.04 -9.77
N TRP A 68 -0.20 -6.40 -9.46
CA TRP A 68 1.01 -7.09 -9.04
C TRP A 68 0.84 -7.53 -7.58
N VAL A 69 1.34 -8.71 -7.22
CA VAL A 69 1.28 -9.19 -5.82
C VAL A 69 2.70 -9.50 -5.34
N PHE A 70 3.08 -8.93 -4.21
CA PHE A 70 4.37 -9.16 -3.56
C PHE A 70 4.14 -9.88 -2.23
N VAL A 71 4.60 -11.12 -2.13
CA VAL A 71 4.35 -11.99 -0.96
C VAL A 71 5.66 -12.32 -0.27
N ASN A 72 5.74 -12.08 1.04
CA ASN A 72 6.84 -12.58 1.85
C ASN A 72 6.75 -14.09 2.00
N GLY A 73 7.85 -14.77 1.69
CA GLY A 73 7.97 -16.22 1.78
C GLY A 73 8.37 -16.70 3.17
N LEU A 74 8.76 -15.80 4.08
CA LEU A 74 9.24 -16.14 5.43
C LEU A 74 8.31 -15.62 6.52
N SER A 75 8.32 -16.29 7.67
CA SER A 75 7.65 -15.79 8.87
C SER A 75 8.24 -14.47 9.30
N ARG A 76 7.38 -13.56 9.82
CA ARG A 76 7.83 -12.32 10.47
C ARG A 76 8.72 -12.56 11.70
N LEU A 77 8.72 -13.78 12.24
CA LEU A 77 9.66 -14.19 13.29
C LEU A 77 11.10 -14.29 12.76
N VAL A 78 11.33 -14.45 11.46
CA VAL A 78 12.67 -14.34 10.86
C VAL A 78 13.10 -12.87 10.90
N VAL A 79 12.39 -12.05 10.11
CA VAL A 79 12.45 -10.59 10.08
C VAL A 79 11.06 -10.05 9.77
N ASP A 80 10.70 -8.91 10.35
CA ASP A 80 9.49 -8.18 10.02
C ASP A 80 9.83 -7.10 8.97
N PRO A 81 9.42 -7.28 7.69
CA PRO A 81 9.83 -6.38 6.61
C PRO A 81 9.23 -4.98 6.71
N GLU A 82 8.28 -4.76 7.62
CA GLU A 82 7.53 -3.50 7.74
C GLU A 82 7.97 -2.62 8.89
N ARG A 83 9.00 -3.06 9.61
CA ARG A 83 9.61 -2.28 10.67
C ARG A 83 10.73 -1.43 10.11
N PHE A 84 10.94 -0.24 10.67
CA PHE A 84 12.16 0.49 10.36
C PHE A 84 13.36 -0.35 10.86
N PRO A 85 14.41 -0.54 10.04
CA PRO A 85 15.57 -1.36 10.43
C PRO A 85 16.52 -0.61 11.38
N ASP A 86 16.08 0.50 11.98
CA ASP A 86 16.89 1.39 12.81
C ASP A 86 16.13 1.92 14.04
N GLU A 87 16.75 2.86 14.76
CA GLU A 87 16.26 3.40 16.04
C GLU A 87 14.92 4.15 15.95
N ARG A 88 14.43 4.46 14.73
CA ARG A 88 13.12 5.08 14.55
C ARG A 88 11.95 4.13 14.86
N GLU A 89 12.20 2.82 14.82
CA GLU A 89 11.18 1.80 15.08
C GLU A 89 10.79 1.76 16.57
N GLU A 90 9.54 2.10 16.87
CA GLU A 90 9.03 2.10 18.25
C GLU A 90 8.93 0.70 18.85
N MET A 91 8.68 -0.32 18.03
CA MET A 91 8.57 -1.70 18.47
C MET A 91 9.89 -2.30 18.97
N ASN A 92 11.01 -1.60 18.74
CA ASN A 92 12.27 -1.90 19.44
C ASN A 92 12.10 -1.88 20.97
N ALA A 93 11.23 -1.01 21.51
CA ALA A 93 10.99 -0.87 22.95
C ALA A 93 10.45 -2.15 23.61
N VAL A 94 9.71 -2.97 22.86
CA VAL A 94 9.18 -4.27 23.30
C VAL A 94 9.93 -5.45 22.69
N GLY A 95 11.03 -5.18 21.98
CA GLY A 95 11.89 -6.21 21.38
C GLY A 95 11.28 -6.87 20.14
N MET A 96 10.39 -6.17 19.43
CA MET A 96 9.72 -6.63 18.20
C MET A 96 9.94 -5.64 17.04
N GLY A 97 11.16 -5.11 16.89
CA GLY A 97 11.58 -4.31 15.72
C GLY A 97 11.82 -5.16 14.46
N ALA A 98 12.63 -4.71 13.49
CA ALA A 98 12.83 -5.47 12.24
C ALA A 98 13.33 -6.92 12.41
N ALA A 99 14.05 -7.20 13.50
CA ALA A 99 14.39 -8.55 13.91
C ALA A 99 14.03 -8.76 15.39
N TYR A 100 13.03 -9.60 15.65
CA TYR A 100 12.48 -9.79 16.99
C TYR A 100 13.50 -10.47 17.91
N ILE A 101 13.57 -9.98 19.15
CA ILE A 101 14.25 -10.61 20.28
C ILE A 101 13.26 -11.07 21.36
N ARG A 102 12.01 -10.60 21.29
CA ARG A 102 10.90 -10.99 22.16
C ARG A 102 9.75 -11.62 21.37
N THR A 103 8.97 -12.46 22.05
CA THR A 103 7.71 -13.00 21.57
C THR A 103 6.57 -12.00 21.77
N CYS A 104 5.40 -12.30 21.21
CA CYS A 104 4.16 -11.54 21.38
C CYS A 104 3.71 -11.43 22.86
N GLU A 105 4.13 -12.39 23.71
CA GLU A 105 3.92 -12.40 25.16
C GLU A 105 5.09 -11.78 25.96
N GLY A 106 6.14 -11.30 25.30
CA GLY A 106 7.30 -10.65 25.94
C GLY A 106 8.40 -11.60 26.45
N PHE A 107 8.31 -12.90 26.17
CA PHE A 107 9.37 -13.86 26.46
C PHE A 107 10.55 -13.69 25.48
N ASN A 108 11.73 -14.21 25.82
CA ASN A 108 12.86 -14.15 24.90
C ASN A 108 12.62 -15.08 23.70
N LEU A 109 12.59 -14.52 22.50
CA LEU A 109 12.52 -15.29 21.24
C LEU A 109 13.92 -15.79 20.84
N ARG A 110 14.93 -14.92 20.96
CA ARG A 110 16.34 -15.17 20.64
C ARG A 110 17.24 -14.22 21.43
N HIS A 111 18.54 -14.52 21.48
CA HIS A 111 19.52 -13.66 22.15
C HIS A 111 20.14 -12.62 21.23
N ASP A 112 20.44 -12.98 19.99
CA ASP A 112 21.19 -12.16 19.05
C ASP A 112 20.50 -12.18 17.68
N PRO A 113 19.98 -11.03 17.20
CA PRO A 113 19.41 -10.90 15.87
C PRO A 113 20.43 -10.49 14.79
N THR A 114 21.73 -10.38 15.12
CA THR A 114 22.77 -9.88 14.21
C THR A 114 22.79 -10.65 12.89
N GLY A 115 22.87 -9.92 11.77
CA GLY A 115 22.96 -10.49 10.42
C GLY A 115 21.61 -10.80 9.77
N LEU A 116 20.50 -10.84 10.53
CA LEU A 116 19.19 -11.17 9.97
C LEU A 116 18.65 -10.07 9.05
N VAL A 117 18.89 -8.81 9.39
CA VAL A 117 18.48 -7.66 8.57
C VAL A 117 19.20 -7.74 7.22
N GLU A 118 20.53 -7.88 7.24
CA GLU A 118 21.34 -7.93 6.02
C GLU A 118 21.02 -9.17 5.16
N THR A 119 20.67 -10.29 5.80
CA THR A 119 20.43 -11.56 5.10
C THR A 119 19.02 -11.66 4.51
N TYR A 120 18.01 -11.13 5.20
CA TYR A 120 16.60 -11.35 4.83
C TYR A 120 15.82 -10.05 4.60
N PHE A 121 16.00 -9.01 5.41
CA PHE A 121 15.29 -7.74 5.27
C PHE A 121 15.79 -6.95 4.05
N ASP A 122 17.10 -6.76 3.91
CA ASP A 122 17.67 -5.94 2.83
C ASP A 122 17.34 -6.47 1.43
N PRO A 123 17.42 -7.80 1.15
CA PRO A 123 17.01 -8.33 -0.13
C PRO A 123 15.50 -8.19 -0.39
N TYR A 124 14.66 -8.36 0.64
CA TYR A 124 13.22 -8.17 0.55
C TYR A 124 12.89 -6.72 0.16
N SER A 125 13.40 -5.77 0.95
CA SER A 125 13.14 -4.34 0.77
C SER A 125 13.61 -3.86 -0.60
N ARG A 126 14.80 -4.32 -1.04
CA ARG A 126 15.32 -4.01 -2.38
C ARG A 126 14.43 -4.57 -3.49
N ALA A 127 13.97 -5.81 -3.38
CA ALA A 127 13.13 -6.41 -4.40
C ALA A 127 11.77 -5.70 -4.52
N PHE A 128 11.18 -5.26 -3.40
CA PHE A 128 9.96 -4.46 -3.45
C PHE A 128 10.25 -3.08 -4.07
N ALA A 129 11.35 -2.43 -3.69
CA ALA A 129 11.75 -1.15 -4.27
C ALA A 129 11.96 -1.24 -5.79
N GLU A 130 12.67 -2.28 -6.25
CA GLU A 130 12.88 -2.57 -7.67
C GLU A 130 11.54 -2.80 -8.40
N LEU A 131 10.60 -3.53 -7.80
CA LEU A 131 9.25 -3.69 -8.37
C LEU A 131 8.52 -2.34 -8.47
N LEU A 132 8.54 -1.53 -7.40
CA LEU A 132 7.91 -0.21 -7.40
C LEU A 132 8.50 0.67 -8.49
N ASP A 133 9.82 0.76 -8.59
CA ASP A 133 10.52 1.55 -9.62
C ASP A 133 10.16 1.05 -11.03
N GLU A 134 10.15 -0.27 -11.25
CA GLU A 134 9.75 -0.88 -12.53
C GLU A 134 8.29 -0.54 -12.90
N ARG A 135 7.40 -0.40 -11.91
CA ARG A 135 6.00 0.01 -12.15
C ARG A 135 5.93 1.51 -12.43
N MET A 136 6.62 2.34 -11.65
CA MET A 136 6.68 3.79 -11.84
C MET A 136 7.29 4.21 -13.18
N ASP A 137 8.16 3.38 -13.78
CA ASP A 137 8.67 3.58 -15.15
C ASP A 137 7.62 3.30 -16.24
N THR A 138 6.56 2.54 -15.92
CA THR A 138 5.54 2.07 -16.87
C THR A 138 4.21 2.83 -16.71
N VAL A 139 3.86 3.21 -15.48
CA VAL A 139 2.60 3.87 -15.14
C VAL A 139 2.85 5.17 -14.38
N ALA A 140 1.94 6.13 -14.50
CA ALA A 140 2.12 7.47 -13.90
C ALA A 140 2.16 7.46 -12.36
N SER A 141 1.48 6.51 -11.72
CA SER A 141 1.37 6.38 -10.27
C SER A 141 1.16 4.93 -9.86
N VAL A 142 1.55 4.60 -8.63
CA VAL A 142 1.33 3.28 -8.04
C VAL A 142 0.60 3.42 -6.71
N THR A 143 -0.41 2.59 -6.49
CA THR A 143 -1.09 2.42 -5.21
C THR A 143 -0.69 1.09 -4.59
N ILE A 144 -0.12 1.14 -3.40
CA ILE A 144 0.20 -0.02 -2.58
C ILE A 144 -1.00 -0.33 -1.68
N ILE A 145 -1.55 -1.54 -1.79
CA ILE A 145 -2.52 -2.06 -0.84
C ILE A 145 -1.79 -3.05 0.07
N ASP A 146 -1.62 -2.65 1.31
CA ASP A 146 -0.84 -3.35 2.31
C ASP A 146 -1.75 -4.26 3.14
N LEU A 147 -1.73 -5.57 2.87
CA LEU A 147 -2.78 -6.50 3.30
C LEU A 147 -2.34 -7.34 4.51
N HIS A 148 -3.16 -7.26 5.56
CA HIS A 148 -2.90 -7.88 6.85
C HIS A 148 -4.12 -8.54 7.47
N SER A 149 -3.88 -9.24 8.57
CA SER A 149 -4.96 -9.65 9.47
C SER A 149 -4.55 -9.60 10.93
N PHE A 150 -5.49 -9.26 11.80
CA PHE A 150 -5.23 -9.11 13.24
C PHE A 150 -6.22 -9.89 14.11
N PRO A 151 -5.81 -10.30 15.33
CA PRO A 151 -6.68 -11.05 16.23
C PRO A 151 -7.82 -10.19 16.81
N VAL A 152 -8.91 -10.87 17.17
CA VAL A 152 -10.07 -10.27 17.85
C VAL A 152 -9.68 -9.64 19.18
N GLU A 153 -8.80 -10.31 19.93
CA GLU A 153 -8.29 -9.84 21.21
C GLU A 153 -6.89 -9.24 21.04
N ALA A 154 -6.58 -8.22 21.83
CA ALA A 154 -5.26 -7.61 21.84
C ALA A 154 -4.18 -8.57 22.35
N LEU A 155 -3.02 -8.55 21.69
CA LEU A 155 -1.84 -9.28 22.12
C LEU A 155 -0.99 -8.41 23.07
N PRO A 156 -0.25 -9.02 24.02
CA PRO A 156 0.49 -8.26 25.04
C PRO A 156 1.57 -7.31 24.51
N TYR A 157 2.10 -7.54 23.31
CA TYR A 157 3.12 -6.69 22.70
C TYR A 157 2.60 -5.35 22.17
N GLU A 158 1.28 -5.24 21.97
CA GLU A 158 0.69 -4.12 21.25
C GLU A 158 0.74 -2.84 22.10
N LEU A 159 1.60 -1.90 21.71
CA LEU A 159 1.76 -0.59 22.39
C LEU A 159 0.48 0.25 22.41
N HIS A 160 -0.42 0.01 21.44
CA HIS A 160 -1.67 0.75 21.24
C HIS A 160 -2.91 -0.16 21.24
N GLY A 161 -2.84 -1.28 21.98
CA GLY A 161 -3.87 -2.33 21.97
C GLY A 161 -5.25 -1.97 22.54
N ASP A 162 -5.38 -0.83 23.23
CA ASP A 162 -6.63 -0.36 23.86
C ASP A 162 -7.66 0.20 22.87
N GLY A 163 -7.29 0.33 21.60
CA GLY A 163 -8.14 0.86 20.53
C GLY A 163 -9.35 -0.02 20.20
N HIS A 164 -10.31 0.56 19.49
CA HIS A 164 -11.42 -0.20 18.92
C HIS A 164 -10.88 -1.23 17.92
N ARG A 165 -11.43 -2.44 17.91
CA ARG A 165 -11.06 -3.54 16.99
C ARG A 165 -12.18 -3.79 15.98
N PRO A 166 -12.27 -2.94 14.94
CA PRO A 166 -13.30 -3.10 13.92
C PRO A 166 -13.14 -4.44 13.20
N GLU A 167 -14.12 -4.83 12.40
CA GLU A 167 -13.96 -5.96 11.48
C GLU A 167 -12.91 -5.67 10.40
N ILE A 168 -12.81 -4.41 9.96
CA ILE A 168 -11.76 -3.92 9.06
C ILE A 168 -11.12 -2.67 9.65
N CYS A 169 -9.79 -2.67 9.75
CA CYS A 169 -9.00 -1.50 10.07
C CYS A 169 -8.33 -0.98 8.79
N LEU A 170 -8.43 0.34 8.56
CA LEU A 170 -7.75 1.02 7.48
C LEU A 170 -6.60 1.86 8.06
N GLY A 171 -5.37 1.40 7.88
CA GLY A 171 -4.19 2.15 8.30
C GLY A 171 -3.76 3.16 7.24
N THR A 172 -3.38 4.36 7.69
CA THR A 172 -3.07 5.47 6.80
C THR A 172 -1.73 6.12 7.12
N ASP A 173 -1.07 6.68 6.10
CA ASP A 173 -0.04 7.69 6.25
C ASP A 173 -0.51 8.99 5.59
N GLN A 174 -0.47 10.10 6.32
CA GLN A 174 -0.96 11.41 5.83
C GLN A 174 -0.31 11.89 4.53
N PHE A 175 0.88 11.38 4.18
CA PHE A 175 1.55 11.73 2.93
C PHE A 175 1.09 10.81 1.78
N HIS A 176 0.91 9.52 2.03
CA HIS A 176 0.64 8.52 0.99
C HIS A 176 -0.82 8.10 0.85
N THR A 177 -1.67 8.40 1.83
CA THR A 177 -3.07 7.97 1.82
C THR A 177 -4.00 9.16 1.59
N PRO A 178 -4.33 9.52 0.33
CA PRO A 178 -5.28 10.58 0.06
C PRO A 178 -6.68 10.19 0.57
N ARG A 179 -7.49 11.20 0.91
CA ARG A 179 -8.83 10.98 1.45
C ARG A 179 -9.72 10.15 0.51
N ALA A 180 -9.58 10.35 -0.80
CA ALA A 180 -10.32 9.59 -1.80
C ALA A 180 -10.04 8.08 -1.71
N LEU A 181 -8.79 7.67 -1.45
CA LEU A 181 -8.41 6.26 -1.30
C LEU A 181 -9.06 5.64 -0.05
N VAL A 182 -9.10 6.38 1.06
CA VAL A 182 -9.82 5.94 2.28
C VAL A 182 -11.31 5.77 2.02
N ASP A 183 -11.94 6.73 1.33
CA ASP A 183 -13.37 6.69 1.05
C ASP A 183 -13.73 5.54 0.09
N GLU A 184 -12.88 5.26 -0.91
CA GLU A 184 -13.05 4.09 -1.80
C GLU A 184 -12.82 2.77 -1.06
N ALA A 185 -11.81 2.67 -0.19
CA ALA A 185 -11.59 1.48 0.65
C ALA A 185 -12.80 1.22 1.55
N ARG A 186 -13.34 2.26 2.19
CA ARG A 186 -14.58 2.15 2.98
C ARG A 186 -15.73 1.64 2.14
N ARG A 187 -15.97 2.21 0.95
CA ARG A 187 -17.06 1.77 0.06
C ARG A 187 -16.90 0.33 -0.42
N ALA A 188 -15.69 -0.05 -0.82
CA ALA A 188 -15.38 -1.38 -1.34
C ALA A 188 -15.51 -2.47 -0.27
N LEU A 189 -15.11 -2.16 0.96
CA LEU A 189 -15.08 -3.12 2.08
C LEU A 189 -16.34 -3.05 2.96
N TRP A 190 -17.20 -2.03 2.80
CA TRP A 190 -18.45 -1.88 3.54
C TRP A 190 -19.33 -3.14 3.57
N PRO A 191 -19.44 -3.94 2.49
CA PRO A 191 -20.26 -5.16 2.52
C PRO A 191 -19.71 -6.29 3.39
N LEU A 192 -18.51 -6.13 3.98
CA LEU A 192 -17.89 -7.15 4.84
C LEU A 192 -18.46 -7.10 6.26
N GLY A 193 -18.65 -8.28 6.84
CA GLY A 193 -18.99 -8.46 8.26
C GLY A 193 -20.42 -8.06 8.65
N ILE A 194 -20.64 -7.76 9.94
CA ILE A 194 -21.93 -7.32 10.49
C ILE A 194 -21.92 -5.78 10.53
N GLU A 195 -22.81 -5.15 9.77
CA GLU A 195 -22.99 -3.69 9.71
C GLU A 195 -21.85 -2.87 9.08
N GLY A 196 -20.85 -3.50 8.44
CA GLY A 196 -19.78 -2.76 7.76
C GLY A 196 -18.87 -2.03 8.75
N ASP A 197 -18.49 -2.70 9.84
CA ASP A 197 -17.66 -2.14 10.90
C ASP A 197 -16.22 -1.90 10.41
N ILE A 198 -15.99 -0.65 9.96
CA ILE A 198 -14.72 -0.18 9.41
C ILE A 198 -14.25 1.04 10.20
N ALA A 199 -13.07 0.96 10.79
CA ALA A 199 -12.41 2.11 11.41
C ALA A 199 -11.09 2.45 10.71
N VAL A 200 -10.64 3.69 10.90
CA VAL A 200 -9.36 4.18 10.37
C VAL A 200 -8.41 4.35 11.54
N ASP A 201 -7.16 3.90 11.36
CA ASP A 201 -6.06 4.05 12.32
C ASP A 201 -6.37 3.50 13.72
N THR A 202 -7.15 2.41 13.80
CA THR A 202 -7.41 1.70 15.07
C THR A 202 -7.75 0.22 14.83
N PRO A 203 -7.08 -0.73 15.52
CA PRO A 203 -6.02 -0.49 16.52
C PRO A 203 -4.66 -0.13 15.90
N PHE A 204 -4.46 -0.41 14.61
CA PHE A 204 -3.20 -0.14 13.90
C PHE A 204 -3.33 1.06 12.96
N SER A 205 -2.21 1.75 12.74
CA SER A 205 -2.10 2.89 11.83
C SER A 205 -0.84 2.75 10.98
N GLY A 206 -0.75 3.52 9.90
CA GLY A 206 0.35 3.42 8.94
C GLY A 206 0.05 2.46 7.78
N CYS A 207 0.97 2.43 6.83
CA CYS A 207 0.96 1.55 5.67
C CYS A 207 2.39 1.44 5.10
N TYR A 208 2.70 0.31 4.48
CA TYR A 208 4.01 0.08 3.91
C TYR A 208 4.28 0.93 2.66
N VAL A 209 5.43 1.62 2.68
CA VAL A 209 6.01 2.32 1.52
C VAL A 209 7.53 2.14 1.55
N PRO A 210 8.19 1.79 0.43
CA PRO A 210 9.65 1.72 0.36
C PRO A 210 10.31 3.03 0.79
N LEU A 211 11.41 2.90 1.55
CA LEU A 211 12.06 4.04 2.22
C LEU A 211 12.50 5.17 1.27
N HIS A 212 12.84 4.85 0.01
CA HIS A 212 13.24 5.87 -0.97
C HIS A 212 12.06 6.70 -1.48
N ALA A 213 10.84 6.19 -1.39
CA ALA A 213 9.60 6.90 -1.74
C ALA A 213 8.87 7.47 -0.50
N TYR A 214 9.13 6.91 0.69
CA TYR A 214 8.43 7.26 1.92
C TYR A 214 8.56 8.74 2.28
N ARG A 215 7.41 9.44 2.26
CA ARG A 215 7.22 10.87 2.46
C ARG A 215 8.01 11.77 1.50
N LEU A 216 8.34 11.22 0.33
CA LEU A 216 9.12 11.91 -0.71
C LEU A 216 8.38 11.95 -2.06
N ASP A 217 7.65 10.89 -2.41
CA ASP A 217 6.94 10.80 -3.70
C ASP A 217 5.42 10.62 -3.53
N ARG A 218 4.64 11.62 -3.98
CA ARG A 218 3.16 11.63 -3.91
C ARG A 218 2.51 10.75 -4.97
N MET A 219 3.26 10.33 -5.97
CA MET A 219 2.78 9.43 -7.01
C MET A 219 2.76 7.97 -6.53
N VAL A 220 3.37 7.70 -5.38
CA VAL A 220 3.20 6.47 -4.63
C VAL A 220 2.12 6.70 -3.57
N GLN A 221 0.96 6.10 -3.76
CA GLN A 221 -0.10 6.07 -2.76
C GLN A 221 -0.03 4.75 -1.98
N ALA A 222 -0.54 4.73 -0.76
CA ALA A 222 -0.60 3.52 0.03
C ALA A 222 -1.77 3.53 1.00
N ILE A 223 -2.32 2.36 1.28
CA ILE A 223 -3.31 2.13 2.34
C ILE A 223 -3.12 0.73 2.90
N MET A 224 -3.20 0.59 4.23
CA MET A 224 -3.21 -0.70 4.89
C MET A 224 -4.65 -1.19 5.06
N VAL A 225 -4.88 -2.46 4.73
CA VAL A 225 -6.15 -3.16 4.95
C VAL A 225 -5.87 -4.29 5.93
N GLU A 226 -6.26 -4.05 7.17
CA GLU A 226 -6.18 -4.99 8.28
C GLU A 226 -7.53 -5.69 8.46
N VAL A 227 -7.55 -7.02 8.29
CA VAL A 227 -8.77 -7.83 8.37
C VAL A 227 -8.82 -8.54 9.72
N ARG A 228 -9.89 -8.37 10.49
CA ARG A 228 -10.02 -9.13 11.74
C ARG A 228 -10.11 -10.62 11.44
N ARG A 229 -9.25 -11.41 12.07
CA ARG A 229 -8.92 -12.78 11.66
C ARG A 229 -10.12 -13.75 11.68
N ASP A 230 -11.12 -13.49 12.51
CA ASP A 230 -12.38 -14.25 12.56
C ASP A 230 -13.24 -14.10 11.30
N LEU A 231 -12.92 -13.15 10.42
CA LEU A 231 -13.60 -13.00 9.13
C LEU A 231 -13.10 -13.94 8.05
N ILE A 232 -11.89 -14.50 8.20
CA ILE A 232 -11.22 -15.31 7.17
C ILE A 232 -10.70 -16.66 7.69
N THR A 233 -10.76 -16.90 9.00
CA THR A 233 -10.30 -18.14 9.64
C THR A 233 -11.34 -18.72 10.59
N LEU A 234 -11.33 -20.05 10.72
CA LEU A 234 -12.03 -20.81 11.75
C LEU A 234 -11.11 -21.11 12.96
N SER A 235 -9.81 -21.18 12.71
CA SER A 235 -8.73 -21.28 13.70
C SER A 235 -7.43 -20.76 13.08
N PRO A 236 -6.33 -20.55 13.84
CA PRO A 236 -5.09 -19.99 13.31
C PRO A 236 -4.53 -20.71 12.07
N THR A 237 -4.85 -21.98 11.87
CA THR A 237 -4.41 -22.79 10.73
C THR A 237 -5.55 -23.33 9.86
N GLU A 238 -6.80 -22.93 10.12
CA GLU A 238 -7.99 -23.38 9.37
C GLU A 238 -8.72 -22.19 8.76
N ARG A 239 -8.86 -22.21 7.43
CA ARG A 239 -9.50 -21.13 6.68
C ARG A 239 -11.02 -21.18 6.72
N ASP A 240 -11.67 -20.02 6.74
CA ASP A 240 -13.08 -19.86 6.34
C ASP A 240 -13.14 -19.43 4.87
N ASP A 241 -13.34 -20.39 3.97
CA ASP A 241 -13.40 -20.13 2.52
C ASP A 241 -14.52 -19.15 2.12
N ARG A 242 -15.62 -19.10 2.88
CA ARG A 242 -16.69 -18.12 2.61
C ARG A 242 -16.26 -16.72 3.02
N GLY A 243 -15.64 -16.62 4.18
CA GLY A 243 -15.03 -15.40 4.70
C GLY A 243 -13.99 -14.82 3.76
N ILE A 244 -13.00 -15.63 3.38
CA ILE A 244 -11.98 -15.30 2.39
C ILE A 244 -12.61 -14.81 1.09
N GLY A 245 -13.62 -15.50 0.55
CA GLY A 245 -14.27 -15.10 -0.70
C GLY A 245 -14.95 -13.73 -0.61
N ARG A 246 -15.56 -13.39 0.53
CA ARG A 246 -16.15 -12.05 0.74
C ARG A 246 -15.05 -10.99 0.77
N VAL A 247 -14.02 -11.19 1.59
CA VAL A 247 -12.92 -10.22 1.74
C VAL A 247 -12.19 -10.02 0.41
N ALA A 248 -11.90 -11.10 -0.31
CA ALA A 248 -11.29 -11.04 -1.64
C ALA A 248 -12.15 -10.25 -2.65
N HIS A 249 -13.48 -10.37 -2.60
CA HIS A 249 -14.37 -9.56 -3.45
C HIS A 249 -14.32 -8.06 -3.11
N GLY A 250 -14.32 -7.72 -1.82
CA GLY A 250 -14.15 -6.34 -1.37
C GLY A 250 -12.78 -5.76 -1.77
N LEU A 251 -11.72 -6.56 -1.61
CA LEU A 251 -10.36 -6.20 -2.01
C LEU A 251 -10.24 -6.04 -3.53
N ALA A 252 -10.85 -6.92 -4.34
CA ALA A 252 -10.90 -6.77 -5.80
C ALA A 252 -11.60 -5.46 -6.21
N THR A 253 -12.70 -5.12 -5.53
CA THR A 253 -13.38 -3.84 -5.75
C THR A 253 -12.47 -2.67 -5.40
N LEU A 254 -11.73 -2.74 -4.30
CA LEU A 254 -10.76 -1.69 -3.94
C LEU A 254 -9.63 -1.59 -4.97
N ILE A 255 -9.08 -2.71 -5.45
CA ILE A 255 -8.06 -2.73 -6.52
C ILE A 255 -8.58 -1.99 -7.76
N ASP A 256 -9.81 -2.29 -8.19
CA ASP A 256 -10.42 -1.63 -9.36
C ASP A 256 -10.60 -0.11 -9.12
N ARG A 257 -11.06 0.29 -7.92
CA ARG A 257 -11.22 1.71 -7.58
C ARG A 257 -9.88 2.43 -7.50
N ALA A 258 -8.91 1.86 -6.79
CA ALA A 258 -7.54 2.37 -6.68
C ALA A 258 -6.88 2.52 -8.06
N SER A 259 -7.17 1.61 -9.00
CA SER A 259 -6.66 1.69 -10.36
C SER A 259 -7.15 2.93 -11.14
N THR A 260 -8.30 3.49 -10.72
CA THR A 260 -8.89 4.71 -11.30
C THR A 260 -8.59 5.97 -10.50
N LEU A 261 -8.06 5.82 -9.28
CA LEU A 261 -7.59 6.92 -8.45
C LEU A 261 -6.20 7.36 -8.93
N ALA A 262 -6.14 7.94 -10.13
CA ALA A 262 -4.97 8.73 -10.49
C ALA A 262 -4.79 9.83 -9.42
N PRO A 263 -3.56 10.11 -8.94
CA PRO A 263 -3.34 11.18 -7.99
C PRO A 263 -3.96 12.45 -8.53
N THR A 264 -4.91 12.97 -7.76
CA THR A 264 -5.46 14.28 -8.00
C THR A 264 -4.47 15.31 -7.51
N PHE A 265 -4.14 16.27 -8.36
CA PHE A 265 -3.60 17.53 -7.90
C PHE A 265 -4.67 18.16 -7.00
N GLU A 266 -4.47 18.03 -5.70
CA GLU A 266 -5.21 18.80 -4.72
C GLU A 266 -4.56 20.17 -4.59
N HIS A 267 -5.37 21.20 -4.41
CA HIS A 267 -4.90 22.51 -3.98
C HIS A 267 -5.08 22.58 -2.46
N PRO A 268 -4.11 22.12 -1.62
CA PRO A 268 -4.20 22.38 -0.20
C PRO A 268 -4.10 23.90 -0.03
N HIS A 269 -4.92 24.46 0.85
CA HIS A 269 -4.90 25.89 1.16
C HIS A 269 -3.45 26.41 1.34
N GLY A 270 -2.90 27.04 0.30
CA GLY A 270 -1.63 27.75 0.34
C GLY A 270 -0.40 27.12 -0.35
N GLU A 271 -0.47 25.97 -1.04
CA GLU A 271 0.63 25.49 -1.90
C GLU A 271 0.28 25.59 -3.39
N SER A 272 1.24 26.01 -4.23
CA SER A 272 1.05 26.14 -5.69
C SER A 272 1.24 24.79 -6.39
N LEU A 273 0.54 24.58 -7.50
CA LEU A 273 0.67 23.40 -8.36
C LEU A 273 2.13 23.10 -8.78
N ALA A 274 2.94 24.15 -8.88
CA ALA A 274 4.37 24.11 -9.12
C ALA A 274 5.12 23.18 -8.15
N ARG A 275 4.82 23.30 -6.85
CA ARG A 275 5.44 22.49 -5.81
C ARG A 275 4.97 21.04 -5.88
N ALA A 276 3.69 20.82 -6.21
CA ALA A 276 3.10 19.48 -6.34
C ALA A 276 3.72 18.67 -7.49
N VAL A 277 4.16 19.32 -8.58
CA VAL A 277 4.88 18.67 -9.68
C VAL A 277 6.41 18.78 -9.58
N GLY A 278 6.95 19.18 -8.43
CA GLY A 278 8.39 19.20 -8.18
C GLY A 278 9.17 20.31 -8.89
N VAL A 279 8.52 21.40 -9.33
CA VAL A 279 9.21 22.58 -9.85
C VAL A 279 9.32 23.69 -8.80
N ALA A 280 10.50 24.32 -8.75
CA ALA A 280 10.82 25.37 -7.79
C ALA A 280 10.14 26.72 -8.10
N ASP A 281 9.76 26.96 -9.35
CA ASP A 281 9.15 28.20 -9.83
C ASP A 281 7.88 27.88 -10.65
N PRO A 282 6.72 28.50 -10.33
CA PRO A 282 5.51 28.40 -11.13
C PRO A 282 5.67 28.74 -12.63
N THR A 283 6.69 29.50 -13.02
CA THR A 283 6.98 29.74 -14.45
C THR A 283 7.44 28.48 -15.18
N MET A 284 8.01 27.50 -14.47
CA MET A 284 8.45 26.21 -15.02
C MET A 284 7.30 25.20 -15.13
N LEU A 285 6.11 25.54 -14.65
CA LEU A 285 4.97 24.64 -14.58
C LEU A 285 4.58 24.11 -15.97
N SER A 286 4.59 24.98 -16.97
CA SER A 286 4.22 24.62 -18.35
C SER A 286 5.22 23.62 -18.96
N ASP A 287 6.52 23.83 -18.76
CA ASP A 287 7.55 22.93 -19.25
C ASP A 287 7.52 21.59 -18.52
N ALA A 288 7.34 21.60 -17.20
CA ALA A 288 7.22 20.35 -16.42
C ALA A 288 5.96 19.56 -16.79
N PHE A 289 4.82 20.23 -16.99
CA PHE A 289 3.60 19.58 -17.48
C PHE A 289 3.79 19.01 -18.88
N ARG A 290 4.48 19.73 -19.77
CA ARG A 290 4.77 19.24 -21.11
C ARG A 290 5.68 18.00 -21.07
N VAL A 291 6.75 18.04 -20.28
CA VAL A 291 7.69 16.91 -20.12
C VAL A 291 6.99 15.69 -19.52
N ARG A 292 6.10 15.91 -18.55
CA ARG A 292 5.50 14.84 -17.76
C ARG A 292 4.22 14.25 -18.38
N PHE A 293 3.39 15.08 -19.02
CA PHE A 293 2.05 14.72 -19.49
C PHE A 293 1.82 15.04 -20.97
N GLY A 294 2.67 15.87 -21.59
CA GLY A 294 2.43 16.46 -22.90
C GLY A 294 3.15 15.79 -24.08
N GLY A 295 3.86 14.67 -23.90
CA GLY A 295 4.46 13.90 -25.00
C GLY A 295 5.06 14.72 -26.15
N ASP A 296 4.65 14.41 -27.39
CA ASP A 296 5.08 15.07 -28.64
C ASP A 296 4.12 16.21 -29.10
N LEU A 297 3.49 16.94 -28.16
CA LEU A 297 2.60 18.06 -28.51
C LEU A 297 3.26 19.03 -29.51
N ALA A 298 2.55 19.32 -30.62
CA ALA A 298 3.08 20.09 -31.74
C ALA A 298 3.16 21.61 -31.44
N ALA A 299 2.31 22.11 -30.53
CA ALA A 299 2.29 23.50 -30.08
C ALA A 299 2.74 23.66 -28.61
N PRO A 300 3.10 24.88 -28.16
CA PRO A 300 3.39 25.13 -26.76
C PRO A 300 2.13 24.97 -25.89
N LEU A 301 2.27 24.20 -24.81
CA LEU A 301 1.28 24.12 -23.73
C LEU A 301 1.54 25.26 -22.74
N GLU A 302 0.52 26.06 -22.42
CA GLU A 302 0.54 27.00 -21.29
C GLU A 302 -0.36 26.45 -20.17
N VAL A 303 0.22 26.29 -18.98
CA VAL A 303 -0.47 25.82 -17.77
C VAL A 303 -0.54 26.97 -16.77
N VAL A 304 -1.76 27.37 -16.41
CA VAL A 304 -2.00 28.47 -15.48
C VAL A 304 -2.79 27.99 -14.27
N ASP A 305 -2.18 28.06 -13.09
CA ASP A 305 -2.82 27.82 -11.81
C ASP A 305 -3.60 29.09 -11.36
N ARG A 306 -4.91 28.96 -11.15
CA ARG A 306 -5.79 30.04 -10.68
C ARG A 306 -6.20 29.89 -9.21
N GLY A 307 -5.72 28.86 -8.53
CA GLY A 307 -6.04 28.56 -7.14
C GLY A 307 -7.27 27.68 -6.96
N ASP A 308 -8.39 27.97 -7.64
CA ASP A 308 -9.61 27.14 -7.59
C ASP A 308 -9.74 26.20 -8.80
N HIS A 309 -9.02 26.48 -9.89
CA HIS A 309 -8.98 25.66 -11.09
C HIS A 309 -7.65 25.80 -11.83
N LEU A 310 -7.34 24.80 -12.65
CA LEU A 310 -6.27 24.79 -13.64
C LEU A 310 -6.80 25.27 -15.00
N LEU A 311 -6.02 26.08 -15.71
CA LEU A 311 -6.25 26.36 -17.12
C LEU A 311 -5.17 25.70 -17.95
N LEU A 312 -5.58 24.79 -18.84
CA LEU A 312 -4.74 24.26 -19.91
C LEU A 312 -5.03 25.06 -21.18
N ARG A 313 -3.98 25.62 -21.77
CA ARG A 313 -4.07 26.39 -23.02
C ARG A 313 -3.17 25.78 -24.07
N TYR A 314 -3.78 25.40 -25.18
CA TYR A 314 -3.09 24.75 -26.29
C TYR A 314 -3.73 25.22 -27.60
N ASP A 315 -2.91 25.64 -28.56
CA ASP A 315 -3.30 26.13 -29.89
C ASP A 315 -4.53 27.09 -29.90
N GLY A 316 -4.56 28.02 -28.94
CA GLY A 316 -5.64 29.02 -28.83
C GLY A 316 -6.92 28.52 -28.16
N VAL A 317 -7.00 27.24 -27.79
CA VAL A 317 -8.08 26.67 -26.98
C VAL A 317 -7.72 26.77 -25.50
N THR A 318 -8.70 27.09 -24.66
CA THR A 318 -8.56 27.12 -23.20
C THR A 318 -9.52 26.12 -22.59
N SER A 319 -9.00 25.16 -21.83
CA SER A 319 -9.78 24.17 -21.08
C SER A 319 -9.62 24.41 -19.58
N PRO A 320 -10.69 24.85 -18.88
CA PRO A 320 -10.68 25.00 -17.43
C PRO A 320 -11.00 23.67 -16.72
N HIS A 321 -10.26 23.37 -15.66
CA HIS A 321 -10.45 22.16 -14.88
C HIS A 321 -10.44 22.48 -13.39
N PRO A 322 -11.56 22.29 -12.66
CA PRO A 322 -11.61 22.55 -11.23
C PRO A 322 -10.68 21.62 -10.46
N PHE A 323 -10.15 22.07 -9.34
CA PHE A 323 -9.53 21.17 -8.38
C PHE A 323 -10.60 20.45 -7.52
N PRO A 324 -10.35 19.22 -7.04
CA PRO A 324 -9.20 18.36 -7.39
C PRO A 324 -9.28 17.89 -8.84
N ILE A 325 -8.13 17.80 -9.52
CA ILE A 325 -8.02 17.31 -10.91
C ILE A 325 -7.02 16.17 -10.97
N SER A 326 -7.42 15.02 -11.50
CA SER A 326 -6.55 13.86 -11.66
C SER A 326 -5.55 14.04 -12.80
N VAL A 327 -4.40 13.37 -12.69
CA VAL A 327 -3.44 13.24 -13.81
C VAL A 327 -4.14 12.72 -15.06
N HIS A 328 -5.05 11.75 -14.93
CA HIS A 328 -5.80 11.21 -16.07
C HIS A 328 -6.74 12.25 -16.70
N GLU A 329 -7.39 13.11 -15.90
CA GLU A 329 -8.18 14.23 -16.42
C GLU A 329 -7.31 15.28 -17.14
N ILE A 330 -6.07 15.47 -16.72
CA ILE A 330 -5.09 16.32 -17.42
C ILE A 330 -4.66 15.69 -18.73
N GLU A 331 -4.28 14.41 -18.73
CA GLU A 331 -3.86 13.67 -19.93
C GLU A 331 -5.00 13.66 -20.97
N ASN A 332 -6.22 13.30 -20.58
CA ASN A 332 -7.38 13.32 -21.46
C ASN A 332 -7.67 14.73 -22.01
N ALA A 333 -7.51 15.77 -21.19
CA ALA A 333 -7.70 17.14 -21.65
C ALA A 333 -6.64 17.55 -22.68
N LEU A 334 -5.39 17.11 -22.51
CA LEU A 334 -4.32 17.38 -23.46
C LEU A 334 -4.50 16.62 -24.77
N GLU A 335 -4.93 15.36 -24.73
CA GLU A 335 -5.28 14.58 -25.93
C GLU A 335 -6.44 15.22 -26.71
N LEU A 336 -7.47 15.69 -26.01
CA LEU A 336 -8.61 16.41 -26.62
C LEU A 336 -8.20 17.75 -27.24
N LEU A 337 -7.25 18.44 -26.61
CA LEU A 337 -6.72 19.69 -27.13
C LEU A 337 -5.85 19.47 -28.38
N ASP A 338 -5.15 18.34 -28.48
CA ASP A 338 -4.29 17.98 -29.61
C ASP A 338 -5.07 17.38 -30.80
N ASP A 339 -6.08 16.57 -30.52
CA ASP A 339 -7.01 16.04 -31.53
C ASP A 339 -8.48 16.19 -31.08
N PRO A 340 -9.12 17.33 -31.41
CA PRO A 340 -10.52 17.59 -31.07
C PRO A 340 -11.52 16.60 -31.71
N THR A 341 -11.10 15.75 -32.64
CA THR A 341 -11.99 14.79 -33.33
C THR A 341 -12.20 13.49 -32.56
N LEU A 342 -11.44 13.25 -31.49
CA LEU A 342 -11.48 12.02 -30.68
C LEU A 342 -12.77 11.81 -29.86
N TYR A 343 -13.73 12.74 -29.87
CA TYR A 343 -15.00 12.64 -29.12
C TYR A 343 -16.27 12.95 -29.94
N THR A 344 -16.17 13.05 -31.27
CA THR A 344 -17.38 13.06 -32.11
C THR A 344 -17.84 11.64 -32.42
N ASP A 345 -18.56 11.03 -31.47
CA ASP A 345 -19.65 10.06 -31.70
C ASP A 345 -20.59 9.98 -30.49
#